data_AF-A0A060BI55-F1
#
_entry.id   AF-A0A060BI55-F1
#
_cell.length_a   1.000
_cell.length_b   1.000
_cell.length_c   1.000
_cell.angle_alpha   90.00
_cell.angle_beta   90.00
_cell.angle_gamma   90.00
#
_symmetry.space_group_name_H-M   'P 1'
#
loop_
_entity.id
_entity.type
_entity.pdbx_description
1 polymer ?
#
loop_
_entity_poly.entity_id
_entity_poly.type
_entity_poly.pdbx_seq_one_letter_code
_entity_poly.pdbx_strand_id
1 'polypeptide(L)'
;MSCRQEHGHHTDTRWLVLSRKDGFALRVLSAGGSGLSTFGFAARQYSDAELYEATHEVELPSPCATHLYLDCAHRGLGTASCGPDTLPQYLVRAGGVRRW
;
A
#
# COMPACT_ATOMS: atom_id res chain seq x y z
N MET A 1 -2.86 -22.60 -7.90
CA MET A 1 -2.68 -22.07 -6.54
C MET A 1 -2.48 -20.57 -6.67
N SER A 2 -3.29 -19.75 -6.00
CA SER A 2 -3.16 -18.29 -6.05
C SER A 2 -2.61 -17.84 -4.72
N CYS A 3 -1.31 -17.54 -4.69
CA CYS A 3 -0.62 -17.02 -3.50
C CYS A 3 -1.21 -15.67 -3.08
N ARG A 4 -1.29 -15.41 -1.76
CA ARG A 4 -1.61 -14.07 -1.26
C ARG A 4 -0.46 -13.12 -1.55
N GLN A 5 -0.80 -11.91 -1.98
CA GLN A 5 0.16 -10.94 -2.51
C GLN A 5 -0.19 -9.53 -2.06
N GLU A 6 0.72 -8.59 -2.31
CA GLU A 6 0.47 -7.16 -2.23
C GLU A 6 -0.69 -6.77 -3.16
N HIS A 7 -1.59 -5.91 -2.67
CA HIS A 7 -2.76 -5.44 -3.41
C HIS A 7 -3.39 -4.22 -2.71
N GLY A 8 -4.25 -3.51 -3.44
CA GLY A 8 -5.10 -2.45 -2.89
C GLY A 8 -4.38 -1.14 -2.59
N HIS A 9 -3.20 -0.93 -3.19
CA HIS A 9 -2.48 0.34 -3.10
C HIS A 9 -3.14 1.40 -4.00
N HIS A 10 -3.55 2.52 -3.40
CA HIS A 10 -4.07 3.70 -4.07
C HIS A 10 -2.96 4.75 -4.18
N THR A 11 -2.66 5.22 -5.40
CA THR A 11 -1.68 6.29 -5.63
C THR A 11 -2.35 7.66 -5.65
N ASP A 12 -1.56 8.74 -5.72
CA ASP A 12 -2.05 10.10 -5.96
C ASP A 12 -3.09 10.62 -4.95
N THR A 13 -3.07 10.05 -3.75
CA THR A 13 -4.06 10.35 -2.71
C THR A 13 -3.72 11.67 -2.04
N ARG A 14 -4.68 12.60 -2.00
CA ARG A 14 -4.54 13.87 -1.28
C ARG A 14 -5.05 13.78 0.15
N TRP A 15 -6.02 12.92 0.38
CA TRP A 15 -6.65 12.70 1.66
C TRP A 15 -7.35 11.33 1.69
N LEU A 16 -7.50 10.76 2.89
CA LEU A 16 -8.35 9.60 3.12
C LEU A 16 -9.08 9.73 4.46
N VAL A 17 -10.15 8.97 4.62
CA VAL A 17 -10.86 8.79 5.89
C VAL A 17 -11.11 7.30 6.09
N LEU A 18 -10.68 6.78 7.24
CA LEU A 18 -11.10 5.47 7.74
C LEU A 18 -12.13 5.68 8.85
N SER A 19 -13.32 5.13 8.68
CA SER A 19 -14.42 5.25 9.64
C SER A 19 -14.84 3.90 10.18
N ARG A 20 -15.18 3.86 11.47
CA ARG A 20 -15.76 2.70 12.14
C ARG A 20 -17.25 2.94 12.42
N LYS A 21 -18.02 1.85 12.51
CA LYS A 21 -19.47 1.90 12.70
C LYS A 21 -19.91 2.58 14.00
N ASP A 22 -19.04 2.65 14.99
CA ASP A 22 -19.28 3.33 16.27
C ASP A 22 -19.01 4.85 16.21
N GLY A 23 -18.76 5.39 15.02
CA GLY A 23 -18.58 6.82 14.79
C GLY A 23 -17.14 7.32 14.93
N PHE A 24 -16.19 6.46 15.31
CA PHE A 24 -14.77 6.84 15.29
C PHE A 24 -14.26 6.97 13.85
N ALA A 25 -13.46 8.01 13.58
CA ALA A 25 -12.84 8.20 12.28
C ALA A 25 -11.40 8.71 12.39
N LEU A 26 -10.53 8.19 11.53
CA LEU A 26 -9.20 8.70 11.27
C LEU A 26 -9.18 9.40 9.91
N ARG A 27 -8.81 10.67 9.88
CA ARG A 27 -8.61 11.43 8.65
C ARG A 27 -7.13 11.73 8.46
N VAL A 28 -6.62 11.41 7.27
CA VAL A 28 -5.24 11.73 6.87
C VAL A 28 -5.30 12.72 5.71
N LEU A 29 -4.51 13.78 5.79
CA LEU A 29 -4.42 14.84 4.80
C LEU A 29 -2.95 14.98 4.40
N SER A 30 -2.69 15.12 3.11
CA SER A 30 -1.36 15.59 2.68
C SER A 30 -1.16 17.02 3.18
N ALA A 31 0.01 17.32 3.75
CA ALA A 31 0.27 18.60 4.40
C ALA A 31 0.29 19.79 3.41
N GLY A 32 0.52 19.54 2.11
CA GLY A 32 0.67 20.58 1.09
C GLY A 32 1.95 21.42 1.27
N GLY A 33 2.79 21.51 0.24
CA GLY A 33 4.06 22.27 0.29
C GLY A 33 4.99 21.97 -0.90
N SER A 34 6.20 22.52 -0.92
CA SER A 34 7.19 22.41 -2.02
C SER A 34 7.80 20.99 -2.24
N GLY A 35 7.24 19.99 -1.56
CA GLY A 35 7.66 18.59 -1.53
C GLY A 35 6.70 17.65 -2.27
N LEU A 36 5.87 16.91 -1.51
CA LEU A 36 4.80 16.03 -2.02
C LEU A 36 3.43 16.64 -1.75
N SER A 37 2.58 16.67 -2.78
CA SER A 37 1.17 17.07 -2.69
C SER A 37 0.21 15.87 -2.61
N THR A 38 0.73 14.66 -2.74
CA THR A 38 0.00 13.39 -2.69
C THR A 38 0.80 12.33 -1.94
N PHE A 39 0.16 11.23 -1.57
CA PHE A 39 0.78 10.04 -1.01
C PHE A 39 0.10 8.78 -1.55
N GLY A 40 0.72 7.62 -1.36
CA GLY A 40 0.11 6.31 -1.59
C GLY A 40 -0.45 5.72 -0.31
N PHE A 41 -1.52 4.92 -0.38
CA PHE A 41 -1.97 4.17 0.78
C PHE A 41 -2.59 2.83 0.44
N ALA A 42 -2.58 1.92 1.42
CA ALA A 42 -3.39 0.72 1.42
C ALA A 42 -4.00 0.53 2.82
N ALA A 43 -5.27 0.10 2.88
CA ALA A 43 -5.95 -0.23 4.13
C ALA A 43 -6.47 -1.68 4.04
N ARG A 44 -5.90 -2.58 4.85
CA ARG A 44 -6.15 -4.02 4.76
C ARG A 44 -6.47 -4.63 6.11
N GLN A 45 -7.19 -5.74 6.12
CA GLN A 45 -7.53 -6.51 7.32
C GLN A 45 -6.39 -7.41 7.81
N TYR A 46 -5.37 -7.60 6.98
CA TYR A 46 -4.21 -8.46 7.22
C TYR A 46 -2.93 -7.65 7.06
N SER A 47 -1.94 -7.99 7.87
CA SER A 47 -0.57 -7.48 7.79
C SER A 47 0.17 -8.03 6.56
N ASP A 48 1.29 -7.40 6.20
CA ASP A 48 2.15 -7.91 5.13
C ASP A 48 2.75 -9.28 5.48
N ALA A 49 3.05 -9.54 6.74
CA ALA A 49 3.55 -10.83 7.19
C ALA A 49 2.48 -11.92 7.03
N GLU A 50 1.24 -11.68 7.44
CA GLU A 50 0.15 -12.65 7.28
C GLU A 50 -0.15 -12.94 5.80
N LEU A 51 -0.10 -11.92 4.94
CA LEU A 51 -0.26 -12.12 3.49
C LEU A 51 0.92 -12.84 2.86
N TYR A 52 2.14 -12.65 3.36
CA TYR A 52 3.33 -13.31 2.85
C TYR A 52 3.37 -14.80 3.20
N GLU A 53 2.97 -15.16 4.43
CA GLU A 53 2.98 -16.54 4.90
C GLU A 53 1.83 -17.38 4.33
N ALA A 54 0.69 -16.77 4.01
CA ALA A 54 -0.48 -17.49 3.52
C ALA A 54 -0.35 -17.89 2.03
N THR A 55 -0.39 -19.19 1.74
CA THR A 55 -0.41 -19.67 0.35
C THR A 55 -1.81 -19.63 -0.24
N HIS A 56 -2.85 -19.76 0.60
CA HIS A 56 -4.25 -19.69 0.21
C HIS A 56 -5.05 -18.80 1.18
N GLU A 57 -6.15 -18.25 0.70
CA GLU A 57 -7.01 -17.38 1.51
C GLU A 57 -7.55 -18.03 2.79
N VAL A 58 -7.85 -19.32 2.76
CA VAL A 58 -8.38 -20.05 3.93
C VAL A 58 -7.37 -20.17 5.07
N GLU A 59 -6.09 -19.93 4.81
CA GLU A 59 -5.01 -20.01 5.81
C GLU A 59 -4.89 -18.71 6.64
N LEU A 60 -5.58 -17.63 6.22
CA LEU A 60 -5.53 -16.36 6.96
C LEU A 60 -6.25 -16.45 8.30
N PRO A 61 -5.71 -15.79 9.34
CA PRO A 61 -6.36 -15.75 10.64
C PRO A 61 -7.65 -14.94 10.60
N SER A 62 -8.43 -14.97 11.68
CA SER A 62 -9.52 -14.00 11.83
C SER A 62 -8.95 -12.59 11.96
N PRO A 63 -9.40 -11.60 11.16
CA PRO A 63 -8.92 -10.22 11.25
C PRO A 63 -9.10 -9.63 12.63
N CYS A 64 -8.03 -9.04 13.18
CA CYS A 64 -8.06 -8.40 14.50
C CYS A 64 -7.88 -6.87 14.44
N ALA A 65 -7.45 -6.34 13.29
CA ALA A 65 -7.15 -4.92 13.11
C ALA A 65 -7.36 -4.47 11.65
N THR A 66 -7.22 -3.16 11.43
CA THR A 66 -7.02 -2.58 10.10
C THR A 66 -5.59 -2.06 10.01
N HIS A 67 -4.83 -2.58 9.07
CA HIS A 67 -3.46 -2.17 8.76
C HIS A 67 -3.50 -1.07 7.71
N LEU A 68 -3.19 0.16 8.11
CA LEU A 68 -3.06 1.32 7.23
C LEU A 68 -1.58 1.56 6.92
N TYR A 69 -1.23 1.51 5.64
CA TYR A 69 0.09 1.85 5.12
C TYR A 69 0.01 3.21 4.43
N LEU A 70 0.94 4.11 4.74
CA LEU A 70 1.04 5.45 4.16
C LEU A 70 2.41 5.59 3.51
N ASP A 71 2.44 5.53 2.19
CA ASP A 71 3.67 5.43 1.41
C ASP A 71 3.99 6.78 0.74
N CYS A 72 5.19 7.31 0.98
CA CYS A 72 5.70 8.44 0.20
C CYS A 72 6.12 8.02 -1.21
N ALA A 73 6.50 6.75 -1.39
CA ALA A 73 6.88 6.15 -2.65
C ALA A 73 6.69 4.64 -2.57
N HIS A 74 6.19 4.05 -3.65
CA HIS A 74 6.02 2.60 -3.81
C HIS A 74 6.71 2.16 -5.11
N ARG A 75 7.38 1.00 -5.11
CA ARG A 75 8.07 0.48 -6.30
C ARG A 75 7.02 -0.03 -7.29
N GLY A 76 7.22 0.22 -8.59
CA GLY A 76 6.45 -0.48 -9.61
C GLY A 76 6.62 -2.00 -9.51
N LEU A 77 5.66 -2.75 -10.07
CA LEU A 77 5.70 -4.22 -10.08
C LEU A 77 6.61 -4.77 -11.18
N GLY A 78 6.44 -4.28 -12.42
CA GLY A 78 7.01 -4.91 -13.61
C GLY A 78 6.29 -6.22 -13.96
N THR A 79 6.95 -7.10 -14.72
CA THR A 79 6.40 -8.40 -15.12
C THR A 79 7.41 -9.55 -14.93
N ALA A 80 8.26 -9.42 -13.91
CA ALA A 80 9.38 -10.33 -13.63
C ALA A 80 9.00 -11.78 -13.29
N SER A 81 7.70 -12.11 -13.21
CA SER A 81 7.25 -13.50 -13.18
C SER A 81 7.55 -14.23 -14.49
N CYS A 82 7.43 -13.55 -15.63
CA CYS A 82 7.86 -14.00 -16.95
C CYS A 82 7.97 -12.79 -17.88
N GLY A 83 9.09 -12.06 -17.80
CA GLY A 83 9.25 -10.80 -18.50
C GLY A 83 10.26 -9.86 -17.82
N PRO A 84 10.32 -8.60 -18.26
CA PRO A 84 11.23 -7.62 -17.69
C PRO A 84 10.87 -7.21 -16.25
N ASP A 85 11.88 -6.76 -15.52
CA ASP A 85 11.69 -6.06 -14.25
C ASP A 85 11.00 -4.69 -14.45
N THR A 86 10.64 -4.07 -13.34
CA THR A 86 10.18 -2.69 -13.23
C THR A 86 11.07 -1.73 -14.01
N LEU A 87 10.46 -0.91 -14.86
CA LEU A 87 11.18 0.09 -15.64
C LEU A 87 11.92 1.08 -14.71
N PRO A 88 13.09 1.63 -15.11
CA PRO A 88 13.90 2.50 -14.27
C PRO A 88 13.14 3.68 -13.66
N GLN A 89 12.20 4.26 -14.41
CA GLN A 89 11.36 5.37 -13.96
C GLN A 89 10.31 4.97 -12.92
N TYR A 90 10.13 3.69 -12.57
CA TYR A 90 9.21 3.20 -11.53
C TYR A 90 9.93 2.54 -10.33
N LEU A 91 11.27 2.56 -10.29
CA LEU A 91 12.06 2.10 -9.15
C LEU A 91 12.08 3.14 -8.01
N VAL A 92 12.04 2.67 -6.76
CA VAL A 92 12.30 3.52 -5.59
C VAL A 92 13.78 3.37 -5.20
N ARG A 93 14.53 4.48 -5.23
CA ARG A 93 15.95 4.50 -4.88
C ARG A 93 16.11 4.85 -3.40
N ALA A 94 17.17 4.33 -2.77
CA ALA A 94 17.52 4.72 -1.40
C ALA A 94 17.70 6.25 -1.30
N GLY A 95 17.08 6.87 -0.30
CA GLY A 95 17.06 8.32 -0.11
C GLY A 95 16.24 9.11 -1.14
N GLY A 96 15.62 8.43 -2.11
CA GLY A 96 14.78 9.05 -3.13
C GLY A 96 13.34 9.20 -2.64
N VAL A 97 12.84 10.43 -2.66
CA VAL A 97 11.41 10.71 -2.51
C VAL A 97 10.81 10.79 -3.90
N ARG A 98 9.84 9.93 -4.21
CA ARG A 98 9.18 9.90 -5.51
C ARG A 98 8.09 10.97 -5.54
N ARG A 99 8.16 11.89 -6.50
CA ARG A 99 7.12 12.88 -6.78
C ARG A 99 6.26 12.34 -7.91
N TRP A 100 4.96 12.20 -7.66
CA TRP A 100 3.97 11.90 -8.68
C TRP A 100 3.73 13.12 -9.56
#